data_AF-A0AA38R6X7-F1
#
_entry.id   AF-A0AA38R6X7-F1
#
_cell.length_a   1.000
_cell.length_b   1.000
_cell.length_c   1.000
_cell.angle_alpha   90.00
_cell.angle_beta   90.00
_cell.angle_gamma   90.00
#
_symmetry.space_group_name_H-M   'P 1'
#
loop_
_entity.id
_entity.type
_entity.pdbx_description
1 polymer ?
#
loop_
_entity_poly.entity_id
_entity_poly.type
_entity_poly.pdbx_seq_one_letter_code
_entity_poly.pdbx_strand_id
1 'polypeptide(L)'
;MHPDALPLRLKYFTEKAIGGNLLTIYFGHLFDQVQYVLGEVQNLAGHVQIQRPEIKLTDESTHKVTEVVMSDVPDLIIAIGDFQGSESTVAGATLLARLRLGQPFPGEPQLARTIKGETGEIRLTAEGTTTLQAAGYDKPVRLEVHNFGSSSVEVVEWKWTE
;
A
#
# COMPACT_ATOMS: atom_id res chain seq x y z
N MET A 1 -8.47 10.90 -2.60
CA MET A 1 -9.61 10.58 -1.70
C MET A 1 -9.45 11.42 -0.45
N HIS A 2 -10.44 12.22 -0.07
CA HIS A 2 -10.39 12.94 1.21
C HIS A 2 -10.44 11.89 2.32
N PRO A 3 -9.60 11.97 3.37
CA PRO A 3 -9.39 10.88 4.34
C PRO A 3 -10.66 10.37 5.03
N ASP A 4 -11.73 11.17 5.02
CA ASP A 4 -12.97 10.90 5.74
C ASP A 4 -14.20 10.96 4.81
N ALA A 5 -14.03 10.83 3.49
CA ALA A 5 -15.15 10.88 2.54
C ALA A 5 -15.05 9.89 1.37
N LEU A 6 -16.18 9.28 1.02
CA LEU A 6 -16.34 8.34 -0.09
C LEU A 6 -17.53 8.74 -0.98
N PRO A 7 -17.46 8.51 -2.31
CA PRO A 7 -18.65 8.54 -3.15
C PRO A 7 -19.74 7.60 -2.63
N LEU A 8 -21.01 8.01 -2.70
CA LEU A 8 -22.14 7.20 -2.21
C LEU A 8 -22.17 5.79 -2.82
N ARG A 9 -21.77 5.64 -4.10
CA ARG A 9 -21.69 4.31 -4.76
C ARG A 9 -20.70 3.36 -4.10
N LEU A 10 -19.73 3.89 -3.35
CA LEU A 10 -18.72 3.12 -2.61
C LEU A 10 -19.10 2.98 -1.12
N LYS A 11 -20.35 3.22 -0.71
CA LYS A 11 -20.82 2.99 0.66
C LYS A 11 -20.42 1.61 1.19
N TYR A 12 -20.49 0.60 0.34
CA TYR A 12 -20.14 -0.78 0.68
C TYR A 12 -18.68 -0.96 1.14
N PHE A 13 -17.76 -0.03 0.83
CA PHE A 13 -16.38 -0.05 1.34
C PHE A 13 -16.30 0.17 2.85
N THR A 14 -17.38 0.65 3.48
CA THR A 14 -17.47 0.89 4.93
C THR A 14 -17.98 -0.34 5.70
N GLU A 15 -18.37 -1.40 4.99
CA GLU A 15 -19.00 -2.59 5.58
C GLU A 15 -18.13 -3.83 5.37
N LYS A 16 -17.50 -4.30 6.44
CA LYS A 16 -16.60 -5.45 6.45
C LYS A 16 -17.27 -6.72 5.93
N ALA A 17 -18.56 -6.91 6.23
CA ALA A 17 -19.34 -8.08 5.82
C ALA A 17 -19.46 -8.22 4.28
N ILE A 18 -19.33 -7.12 3.53
CA ILE A 18 -19.40 -7.15 2.07
C ILE A 18 -18.10 -7.68 1.45
N GLY A 19 -16.98 -7.56 2.17
CA GLY A 19 -15.69 -8.06 1.71
C GLY A 19 -15.02 -7.24 0.61
N GLY A 20 -15.65 -6.18 0.09
CA GLY A 20 -15.03 -5.22 -0.83
C GLY A 20 -14.61 -3.96 -0.10
N ASN A 21 -13.35 -3.83 0.31
CA ASN A 21 -12.88 -2.72 1.13
C ASN A 21 -11.35 -2.52 1.07
N LEU A 22 -10.81 -1.62 1.90
CA LEU A 22 -9.37 -1.31 1.97
C LEU A 22 -8.50 -2.55 2.21
N LEU A 23 -8.88 -3.42 3.14
CA LEU A 23 -8.08 -4.57 3.52
C LEU A 23 -8.03 -5.61 2.38
N THR A 24 -9.19 -5.98 1.84
CA THR A 24 -9.27 -7.04 0.85
C THR A 24 -8.79 -6.60 -0.53
N ILE A 25 -9.08 -5.36 -0.93
CA ILE A 25 -8.72 -4.84 -2.26
C ILE A 25 -7.32 -4.22 -2.22
N TYR A 26 -7.13 -3.15 -1.46
CA TYR A 26 -5.88 -2.38 -1.53
C TYR A 26 -4.72 -3.12 -0.88
N PHE A 27 -4.87 -3.56 0.37
CA PHE A 27 -3.80 -4.31 1.03
C PHE A 27 -3.56 -5.65 0.32
N GLY A 28 -4.62 -6.34 -0.12
CA GLY A 28 -4.51 -7.55 -0.94
C GLY A 28 -3.61 -7.36 -2.16
N HIS A 29 -3.88 -6.36 -3.01
CA HIS A 29 -3.03 -6.08 -4.18
C HIS A 29 -1.59 -5.68 -3.82
N LEU A 30 -1.41 -4.87 -2.77
CA LEU A 30 -0.07 -4.46 -2.33
C LEU A 30 0.75 -5.66 -1.84
N PHE A 31 0.11 -6.55 -1.08
CA PHE A 31 0.72 -7.73 -0.49
C PHE A 31 1.01 -8.79 -1.55
N ASP A 32 0.09 -8.99 -2.50
CA ASP A 32 0.28 -9.87 -3.66
C ASP A 32 1.53 -9.49 -4.47
N GLN A 33 1.73 -8.20 -4.75
CA GLN A 33 2.95 -7.73 -5.43
C GLN A 33 4.24 -8.06 -4.66
N VAL A 34 4.21 -7.95 -3.33
CA VAL A 34 5.37 -8.32 -2.50
C VAL A 34 5.66 -9.80 -2.67
N GLN A 35 4.64 -10.64 -2.59
CA GLN A 35 4.80 -12.08 -2.72
C GLN A 35 5.22 -12.51 -4.12
N TYR A 36 4.72 -11.83 -5.16
CA TYR A 36 5.12 -12.08 -6.55
C TYR A 36 6.61 -11.80 -6.76
N VAL A 37 7.15 -10.74 -6.15
CA VAL A 37 8.55 -10.33 -6.35
C VAL A 37 9.52 -11.07 -5.42
N LEU A 38 9.13 -11.31 -4.17
CA LEU A 38 10.03 -11.83 -3.12
C LEU A 38 9.74 -13.30 -2.72
N GLY A 39 8.58 -13.82 -3.10
CA GLY A 39 8.13 -15.17 -2.76
C GLY A 39 7.11 -15.22 -1.62
N GLU A 40 6.71 -16.43 -1.26
CA GLU A 40 5.65 -16.69 -0.28
C GLU A 40 6.02 -16.18 1.12
N VAL A 41 5.08 -15.47 1.76
CA VAL A 41 5.19 -15.05 3.17
C VAL A 41 4.51 -16.08 4.06
N GLN A 42 5.17 -16.43 5.16
CA GLN A 42 4.68 -17.32 6.21
C GLN A 42 4.73 -16.64 7.59
N ASN A 43 4.19 -17.34 8.61
CA ASN A 43 4.15 -16.90 10.01
C ASN A 43 3.60 -15.47 10.20
N LEU A 44 2.60 -15.11 9.39
CA LEU A 44 2.05 -13.77 9.36
C LEU A 44 1.30 -13.44 10.66
N ALA A 45 1.74 -12.39 11.35
CA ALA A 45 1.06 -11.77 12.47
C ALA A 45 0.55 -10.38 12.06
N GLY A 46 -0.75 -10.17 12.17
CA GLY A 46 -1.41 -8.91 11.83
C GLY A 46 -1.92 -8.16 13.06
N HIS A 47 -1.85 -6.84 13.02
CA HIS A 47 -2.55 -5.93 13.93
C HIS A 47 -3.36 -4.93 13.10
N VAL A 48 -4.66 -4.85 13.35
CA VAL A 48 -5.58 -3.99 12.60
C VAL A 48 -6.36 -3.09 13.56
N GLN A 49 -6.62 -1.85 13.13
CA GLN A 49 -7.37 -0.86 13.92
C GLN A 49 -8.37 -0.10 13.06
N ILE A 50 -9.43 0.38 13.72
CA ILE A 50 -10.34 1.39 13.19
C ILE A 50 -10.03 2.68 13.95
N GLN A 51 -9.35 3.62 13.31
CA GLN A 51 -8.93 4.89 13.90
C GLN A 51 -9.93 6.01 13.61
N ARG A 52 -10.66 5.93 12.49
CA ARG A 52 -11.59 6.93 11.96
C ARG A 52 -12.85 6.24 11.43
N PRO A 53 -13.77 5.83 12.33
CA PRO A 53 -14.96 5.10 11.92
C PRO A 53 -15.99 5.97 11.20
N GLU A 54 -16.02 7.28 11.41
CA GLU A 54 -17.00 8.17 10.79
C GLU A 54 -16.60 8.52 9.34
N ILE A 55 -17.42 8.12 8.36
CA ILE A 55 -17.18 8.36 6.93
C ILE A 55 -18.32 9.17 6.33
N LYS A 56 -17.98 10.26 5.63
CA LYS A 56 -18.92 11.11 4.90
C LYS A 56 -19.16 10.54 3.51
N LEU A 57 -20.40 10.21 3.20
CA LEU A 57 -20.79 9.82 1.85
C LEU A 57 -21.14 11.07 1.04
N THR A 58 -20.56 11.19 -0.15
CA THR A 58 -20.76 12.35 -1.03
C THR A 58 -21.46 11.96 -2.31
N ASP A 59 -22.38 12.81 -2.75
CA ASP A 59 -22.93 12.73 -4.10
C ASP A 59 -21.86 13.10 -5.12
N GLU A 60 -21.71 12.30 -6.17
CA GLU A 60 -20.64 12.47 -7.17
C GLU A 60 -20.82 13.72 -8.03
N SER A 61 -22.07 14.11 -8.30
CA SER A 61 -22.39 15.22 -9.20
C SER A 61 -22.28 16.58 -8.51
N THR A 62 -22.65 16.64 -7.24
CA THR A 62 -22.71 17.88 -6.46
C THR A 62 -21.57 18.03 -5.46
N HIS A 63 -20.81 16.96 -5.20
CA HIS A 63 -19.78 16.87 -4.15
C HIS A 63 -20.28 17.21 -2.74
N LYS A 64 -21.60 17.23 -2.52
CA LYS A 64 -22.20 17.49 -1.21
C LYS A 64 -22.25 16.20 -0.40
N VAL A 65 -22.06 16.34 0.91
CA VAL A 65 -22.27 15.25 1.86
C VAL A 65 -23.77 14.92 1.90
N THR A 66 -24.11 13.67 1.64
CA THR A 66 -25.48 13.15 1.65
C THR A 66 -25.80 12.40 2.93
N GLU A 67 -24.82 11.66 3.47
CA GLU A 67 -24.95 10.80 4.63
C GLU A 67 -23.61 10.74 5.39
N VAL A 68 -23.66 10.41 6.68
CA VAL A 68 -22.49 10.04 7.47
C VAL A 68 -22.73 8.64 8.03
N VAL A 69 -21.78 7.74 7.84
CA VAL A 69 -21.88 6.33 8.25
C VAL A 69 -20.74 5.93 9.18
N MET A 70 -20.95 4.87 9.96
CA MET A 70 -19.94 4.28 10.82
C MET A 70 -19.35 3.04 10.16
N SER A 71 -18.10 3.14 9.72
CA SER A 71 -17.34 2.05 9.12
C SER A 71 -16.90 1.05 10.19
N ASP A 72 -17.08 -0.25 9.91
CA ASP A 72 -16.52 -1.36 10.69
C ASP A 72 -15.29 -2.00 10.01
N VAL A 73 -14.80 -1.37 8.94
CA VAL A 73 -13.59 -1.75 8.20
C VAL A 73 -12.35 -1.10 8.82
N PRO A 74 -11.28 -1.86 9.11
CA PRO A 74 -10.00 -1.31 9.56
C PRO A 74 -9.37 -0.33 8.57
N ASP A 75 -8.83 0.76 9.10
CA ASP A 75 -8.15 1.83 8.35
C ASP A 75 -6.64 1.90 8.64
N LEU A 76 -6.15 1.09 9.59
CA LEU A 76 -4.74 0.81 9.82
C LEU A 76 -4.51 -0.69 9.86
N ILE A 77 -3.56 -1.15 9.06
CA ILE A 77 -3.13 -2.53 8.96
C ILE A 77 -1.62 -2.55 9.17
N ILE A 78 -1.15 -3.36 10.11
CA ILE A 78 0.25 -3.69 10.31
C ILE A 78 0.37 -5.20 10.19
N ALA A 79 1.30 -5.68 9.38
CA ALA A 79 1.57 -7.10 9.22
C ALA A 79 3.07 -7.36 9.31
N ILE A 80 3.46 -8.36 10.08
CA ILE A 80 4.83 -8.83 10.22
C ILE A 80 4.83 -10.31 9.91
N GLY A 81 5.77 -10.76 9.09
CA GLY A 81 5.96 -12.18 8.77
C GLY A 81 7.37 -12.42 8.28
N ASP A 82 7.61 -13.63 7.79
CA ASP A 82 8.88 -13.99 7.18
C ASP A 82 8.68 -14.71 5.86
N PHE A 83 9.67 -14.64 4.96
CA PHE A 83 9.60 -15.31 3.67
C PHE A 83 10.04 -16.77 3.79
N GLN A 84 9.34 -17.68 3.11
CA GLN A 84 9.75 -19.10 2.98
C GLN A 84 11.12 -19.26 2.31
N GLY A 85 11.53 -18.25 1.53
CA GLY A 85 12.72 -18.27 0.68
C GLY A 85 12.36 -18.48 -0.78
N SER A 86 13.17 -17.91 -1.67
CA SER A 86 13.03 -18.00 -3.13
C SER A 86 14.42 -17.88 -3.78
N GLU A 87 14.49 -17.86 -5.11
CA GLU A 87 15.76 -17.63 -5.82
C GLU A 87 16.43 -16.30 -5.41
N SER A 88 15.62 -15.28 -5.11
CA SER A 88 16.07 -13.92 -4.80
C SER A 88 15.92 -13.53 -3.32
N THR A 89 15.34 -14.38 -2.47
CA THR A 89 15.03 -14.05 -1.06
C THR A 89 15.49 -15.16 -0.12
N VAL A 90 16.24 -14.78 0.91
CA VAL A 90 16.70 -15.70 1.95
C VAL A 90 15.51 -16.13 2.82
N ALA A 91 15.41 -17.42 3.11
CA ALA A 91 14.40 -17.95 4.03
C ALA A 91 14.53 -17.30 5.42
N GLY A 92 13.41 -16.91 6.01
CA GLY A 92 13.37 -16.20 7.29
C GLY A 92 13.60 -14.68 7.20
N ALA A 93 13.82 -14.13 6.00
CA ALA A 93 13.86 -12.68 5.81
C ALA A 93 12.53 -12.04 6.26
N THR A 94 12.60 -10.94 6.99
CA THR A 94 11.41 -10.33 7.60
C THR A 94 10.66 -9.42 6.62
N LEU A 95 9.35 -9.60 6.56
CA LEU A 95 8.42 -8.63 6.00
C LEU A 95 7.85 -7.75 7.12
N LEU A 96 7.89 -6.43 6.94
CA LEU A 96 7.10 -5.46 7.70
C LEU A 96 6.25 -4.64 6.73
N ALA A 97 4.93 -4.82 6.80
CA ALA A 97 3.98 -4.06 6.01
C ALA A 97 3.14 -3.16 6.92
N ARG A 98 2.94 -1.92 6.49
CA ARG A 98 2.03 -0.97 7.13
C ARG A 98 1.22 -0.25 6.06
N LEU A 99 -0.11 -0.36 6.14
CA LEU A 99 -1.03 0.41 5.32
C LEU A 99 -1.94 1.22 6.22
N ARG A 100 -2.13 2.50 5.91
CA ARG A 100 -3.08 3.37 6.59
C ARG A 100 -3.89 4.14 5.56
N LEU A 101 -5.21 4.18 5.73
CA LEU A 101 -6.07 5.05 4.94
C LEU A 101 -5.82 6.52 5.29
N GLY A 102 -5.82 7.37 4.28
CA GLY A 102 -5.72 8.81 4.41
C GLY A 102 -4.49 9.39 3.71
N GLN A 103 -4.24 10.67 3.96
CA GLN A 103 -3.12 11.38 3.33
C GLN A 103 -1.79 10.92 3.94
N PRO A 104 -0.72 10.79 3.13
CA PRO A 104 0.63 10.61 3.66
C PRO A 104 1.00 11.81 4.54
N PHE A 105 2.06 11.67 5.34
CA PHE A 105 2.61 12.83 6.01
C PHE A 105 3.04 13.87 4.95
N PRO A 106 2.86 15.18 5.18
CA PRO A 106 3.23 16.19 4.19
C PRO A 106 4.67 16.05 3.72
N GLY A 107 4.86 15.90 2.41
CA GLY A 107 6.17 15.71 1.78
C GLY A 107 6.67 14.26 1.73
N GLU A 108 5.93 13.30 2.30
CA GLU A 108 6.23 11.87 2.14
C GLU A 108 5.46 11.25 0.97
N PRO A 109 6.04 10.24 0.30
CA PRO A 109 5.37 9.52 -0.76
C PRO A 109 4.18 8.73 -0.23
N GLN A 110 3.20 8.46 -1.09
CA GLN A 110 2.05 7.61 -0.75
C GLN A 110 2.46 6.15 -0.56
N LEU A 111 3.45 5.70 -1.34
CA LEU A 111 4.05 4.38 -1.24
C LEU A 111 5.56 4.54 -1.08
N ALA A 112 6.11 3.89 -0.06
CA ALA A 112 7.54 3.66 0.08
C ALA A 112 7.78 2.19 0.41
N ARG A 113 8.62 1.53 -0.38
CA ARG A 113 9.11 0.18 -0.12
C ARG A 113 10.63 0.18 -0.13
N THR A 114 11.20 -0.59 0.77
CA THR A 114 12.64 -0.85 0.83
C THR A 114 12.85 -2.34 0.94
N ILE A 115 13.69 -2.87 0.05
CA ILE A 115 14.12 -4.27 0.04
C ILE A 115 15.60 -4.27 0.36
N LYS A 116 15.99 -4.94 1.44
CA LYS A 116 17.38 -5.01 1.88
C LYS A 116 17.98 -6.35 1.48
N GLY A 117 19.03 -6.31 0.67
CA GLY A 117 19.81 -7.47 0.26
C GLY A 117 21.19 -7.48 0.90
N GLU A 118 21.96 -8.49 0.55
CA GLU A 118 23.32 -8.69 1.09
C GLU A 118 24.34 -7.72 0.46
N THR A 119 24.13 -7.32 -0.80
CA THR A 119 25.06 -6.50 -1.59
C THR A 119 24.56 -5.06 -1.82
N GLY A 120 23.37 -4.75 -1.33
CA GLY A 120 22.71 -3.48 -1.59
C GLY A 120 21.29 -3.42 -1.06
N GLU A 121 20.62 -2.31 -1.38
CA GLU A 121 19.20 -2.13 -1.09
C GLU A 121 18.49 -1.48 -2.27
N ILE A 122 17.21 -1.82 -2.42
CA ILE A 122 16.33 -1.26 -3.44
C ILE A 122 15.28 -0.41 -2.73
N ARG A 123 15.05 0.81 -3.23
CA ARG A 123 14.00 1.70 -2.77
C ARG A 123 13.03 2.00 -3.91
N LEU A 124 11.75 1.77 -3.66
CA LEU A 124 10.65 2.10 -4.57
C LEU A 124 9.75 3.12 -3.88
N THR A 125 9.57 4.28 -4.51
CA THR A 125 8.66 5.32 -4.02
C THR A 125 7.68 5.74 -5.09
N ALA A 126 6.42 5.98 -4.71
CA ALA A 126 5.41 6.57 -5.60
C ALA A 126 4.66 7.71 -4.88
N GLU A 127 4.68 8.88 -5.51
CA GLU A 127 4.09 10.11 -4.96
C GLU A 127 2.56 10.18 -5.18
N GLY A 128 2.09 9.56 -6.26
CA GLY A 128 0.71 9.67 -6.73
C GLY A 128 -0.22 8.57 -6.25
N THR A 129 0.33 7.43 -5.83
CA THR A 129 -0.46 6.20 -5.74
C THR A 129 0.17 5.16 -4.82
N THR A 130 -0.68 4.27 -4.31
CA THR A 130 -0.27 2.97 -3.75
C THR A 130 -0.55 1.81 -4.70
N THR A 131 -1.28 2.03 -5.80
CA THR A 131 -1.73 1.00 -6.73
C THR A 131 -0.94 1.03 -8.04
N LEU A 132 0.34 0.62 -7.96
CA LEU A 132 1.28 0.57 -9.09
C LEU A 132 0.88 -0.34 -10.25
N GLN A 133 -0.24 -1.06 -10.17
CA GLN A 133 -0.74 -1.98 -11.18
C GLN A 133 -1.99 -1.48 -11.89
N ALA A 134 -2.56 -0.36 -11.44
CA ALA A 134 -3.89 0.07 -11.86
C ALA A 134 -3.98 1.52 -12.28
N ALA A 135 -3.25 2.43 -11.62
CA ALA A 135 -3.33 3.87 -11.89
C ALA A 135 -2.24 4.67 -11.14
N GLY A 136 -2.17 5.96 -11.47
CA GLY A 136 -1.51 6.98 -10.64
C GLY A 136 -0.04 7.21 -10.99
N TYR A 137 0.30 7.04 -12.27
CA TYR A 137 1.57 7.44 -12.88
C TYR A 137 1.59 8.93 -13.29
N ASP A 138 0.58 9.71 -12.91
CA ASP A 138 0.52 11.16 -13.09
C ASP A 138 1.54 11.90 -12.20
N LYS A 139 2.08 11.21 -11.19
CA LYS A 139 3.22 11.66 -10.38
C LYS A 139 4.38 10.68 -10.46
N PRO A 140 5.61 11.11 -10.13
CA PRO A 140 6.80 10.28 -10.24
C PRO A 140 6.70 8.96 -9.46
N VAL A 141 7.07 7.89 -10.13
CA VAL A 141 7.49 6.62 -9.51
C VAL A 141 9.01 6.56 -9.66
N ARG A 142 9.71 6.30 -8.55
CA ARG A 142 11.18 6.22 -8.52
C ARG A 142 11.60 4.85 -8.02
N LEU A 143 12.52 4.23 -8.75
CA LEU A 143 13.20 3.01 -8.36
C LEU A 143 14.68 3.33 -8.23
N GLU A 144 15.24 3.12 -7.05
CA GLU A 144 16.62 3.43 -6.72
C GLU A 144 17.31 2.17 -6.20
N VAL A 145 18.54 1.95 -6.64
CA VAL A 145 19.37 0.82 -6.23
C VAL A 145 20.65 1.35 -5.62
N HIS A 146 20.87 1.08 -4.34
CA HIS A 146 22.10 1.40 -3.63
C HIS A 146 22.99 0.16 -3.60
N ASN A 147 24.17 0.25 -4.22
CA ASN A 147 25.18 -0.80 -4.22
C ASN A 147 26.19 -0.56 -3.09
N PHE A 148 26.36 -1.53 -2.19
CA PHE A 148 27.25 -1.37 -1.03
C PHE A 148 28.74 -1.40 -1.41
N GLY A 149 29.11 -2.16 -2.44
CA GLY A 149 30.50 -2.27 -2.90
C GLY A 149 31.05 -0.97 -3.49
N SER A 150 30.24 -0.25 -4.26
CA SER A 150 30.62 1.05 -4.85
C SER A 150 30.13 2.26 -4.06
N SER A 151 29.22 2.07 -3.08
CA SER A 151 28.51 3.13 -2.37
C SER A 151 27.75 4.10 -3.31
N SER A 152 27.38 3.63 -4.51
CA SER A 152 26.66 4.43 -5.49
C SER A 152 25.16 4.13 -5.45
N VAL A 153 24.35 5.15 -5.69
CA VAL A 153 22.91 5.02 -5.92
C VAL A 153 22.61 5.23 -7.39
N GLU A 154 22.00 4.25 -8.04
CA GLU A 154 21.51 4.33 -9.40
C GLU A 154 19.99 4.54 -9.38
N VAL A 155 19.49 5.44 -10.22
CA VAL A 155 18.05 5.58 -10.48
C VAL A 155 17.72 4.72 -11.69
N VAL A 156 16.92 3.68 -11.48
CA VAL A 156 16.43 2.82 -12.56
C VAL A 156 15.26 3.54 -13.24
N GLU A 157 15.37 3.68 -14.55
CA GLU A 157 14.33 4.31 -15.36
C GLU A 157 13.01 3.51 -15.27
N TRP A 158 11.94 4.20 -14.90
CA TRP A 158 10.60 3.62 -14.89
C TRP A 158 10.08 3.47 -16.33
N LYS A 159 10.13 2.24 -16.86
CA LYS A 159 9.75 1.93 -18.26
C LYS A 159 8.37 1.30 -18.41
N TRP A 160 7.64 1.11 -17.32
CA TRP A 160 6.32 0.49 -17.39
C TRP A 160 5.33 1.39 -18.14
N THR A 161 4.69 0.82 -19.16
CA THR A 161 3.59 1.41 -19.93
C THR A 161 2.40 0.47 -19.86
N GLU A 162 1.20 1.00 -19.64
CA GLU A 162 -0.07 0.25 -19.74
C GLU A 162 -0.34 -0.29 -21.15
#